data_AF-A0A5B7EBW5-F1
#
_entry.id   AF-A0A5B7EBW5-F1
#
_cell.length_a   1.000
_cell.length_b   1.000
_cell.length_c   1.000
_cell.angle_alpha   90.00
_cell.angle_beta   90.00
_cell.angle_gamma   90.00
#
_symmetry.space_group_name_H-M   'P 1'
#
loop_
_entity.id
_entity.type
_entity.pdbx_description
1 polymer ?
#
loop_
_entity_poly.entity_id
_entity_poly.type
_entity_poly.pdbx_seq_one_letter_code
_entity_poly.pdbx_strand_id
1 'polypeptide(L)'
;MYRIVNSMEKTDKEVLVLVTEDRRTRGHVKMIRMRQCVKDIGKYSFLHRTVKWNALSDEVVTAHSVHNFKEKLEKWRYGDRTL
;
A
#
# COMPACT_ATOMS: atom_id res chain seq x y z
N MET A 1 6.39 -2.25 6.25
CA MET A 1 5.60 -2.28 7.50
C MET A 1 6.27 -3.14 8.56
N TYR A 2 6.26 -4.48 8.47
CA TYR A 2 6.89 -5.36 9.47
C TYR A 2 8.37 -5.01 9.75
N ARG A 3 9.17 -4.83 8.69
CA ARG A 3 10.60 -4.48 8.83
C ARG A 3 10.81 -3.14 9.54
N ILE A 4 10.04 -2.12 9.16
CA ILE A 4 10.07 -0.79 9.78
C ILE A 4 9.63 -0.84 11.24
N VAL A 5 8.47 -1.46 11.54
CA VAL A 5 7.96 -1.60 12.92
C VAL A 5 8.93 -2.39 13.81
N ASN A 6 9.71 -3.31 13.24
CA ASN A 6 10.71 -4.10 13.98
C ASN A 6 12.13 -3.53 13.91
N SER A 7 12.31 -2.25 13.51
CA SER A 7 13.62 -1.59 13.41
C SER A 7 14.63 -2.25 12.44
N MET A 8 14.17 -3.13 11.54
CA MET A 8 15.05 -3.82 10.60
C MET A 8 15.43 -2.95 9.40
N GLU A 9 14.73 -1.83 9.19
CA GLU A 9 15.06 -0.80 8.21
C GLU A 9 15.40 0.50 8.96
N LYS A 10 16.44 1.22 8.52
CA LYS A 10 16.88 2.50 9.10
C LYS A 10 15.90 3.61 8.73
N THR A 11 14.70 3.55 9.28
CA THR A 11 13.69 4.57 9.09
C THR A 11 12.95 4.80 10.39
N ASP A 12 12.79 6.06 10.77
CA ASP A 12 12.09 6.44 11.98
C ASP A 12 10.66 5.92 11.97
N LYS A 13 10.36 5.01 12.89
CA LYS A 13 9.02 4.40 13.03
C LYS A 13 7.97 5.46 13.26
N GLU A 14 8.31 6.50 14.01
CA GLU A 14 7.43 7.62 14.34
C GLU A 14 7.07 8.48 13.12
N VAL A 15 7.94 8.51 12.10
CA VAL A 15 7.70 9.25 10.86
C VAL A 15 6.70 8.50 9.95
N LEU A 16 6.75 7.17 9.92
CA LEU A 16 5.95 6.36 8.98
C LEU A 16 4.70 5.72 9.59
N VAL A 17 4.70 5.40 10.89
CA VAL A 17 3.68 4.57 11.54
C VAL A 17 3.37 5.15 12.92
N LEU A 18 2.34 5.99 13.00
CA LEU A 18 1.74 6.38 14.27
C LEU A 18 0.71 5.34 14.69
N VAL A 19 0.87 4.78 15.88
CA VAL A 19 -0.16 3.94 16.50
C VAL A 19 -0.98 4.83 17.44
N THR A 20 -2.24 5.09 17.06
CA THR A 20 -3.14 5.94 17.86
C THR A 20 -4.27 5.09 18.44
N GLU A 21 -4.63 5.33 19.69
CA GLU A 21 -5.73 4.63 20.41
C GLU A 21 -7.06 5.41 20.36
N ASP A 22 -7.05 6.60 19.75
CA ASP A 22 -8.08 7.64 19.93
C ASP A 22 -9.29 7.53 18.97
N ARG A 23 -9.50 6.38 18.30
CA ARG A 23 -10.67 6.19 17.43
C ARG A 23 -11.24 4.78 17.53
N ARG A 24 -12.58 4.68 17.56
CA ARG A 24 -13.31 3.40 17.45
C ARG A 24 -12.97 2.71 16.12
N THR A 25 -12.05 1.76 16.16
CA THR A 25 -11.83 0.80 15.08
C THR A 25 -12.77 -0.40 15.25
N ARG A 26 -13.20 -1.02 14.13
CA ARG A 26 -14.02 -2.23 14.15
C ARG A 26 -13.24 -3.40 14.77
N GLY A 27 -13.29 -3.54 16.09
CA GLY A 27 -12.76 -4.70 16.83
C GLY A 27 -11.28 -4.65 17.24
N HIS A 28 -10.55 -3.57 16.97
CA HIS A 28 -9.15 -3.40 17.43
C HIS A 28 -8.98 -2.11 18.22
N VAL A 29 -8.03 -2.10 19.16
CA VAL A 29 -7.76 -0.94 20.05
C VAL A 29 -6.76 0.04 19.43
N LYS A 30 -5.89 -0.47 18.56
CA LYS A 30 -4.76 0.29 17.99
C LYS A 30 -4.96 0.49 16.50
N MET A 31 -4.87 1.73 16.05
CA MET A 31 -4.94 2.09 14.63
C MET A 31 -3.59 2.56 14.14
N ILE A 32 -3.12 1.99 13.02
CA ILE A 32 -1.93 2.46 12.33
C ILE A 32 -2.32 3.63 11.41
N ARG A 33 -1.78 4.82 11.69
CA ARG A 33 -1.82 5.99 10.82
C ARG A 33 -0.47 6.19 10.17
N MET A 34 -0.46 6.36 8.85
CA MET A 34 0.71 6.90 8.16
C MET A 34 0.60 8.42 8.18
N ARG A 35 1.63 9.11 8.66
CA ARG A 35 1.77 10.54 8.36
C ARG A 35 2.04 10.70 6.87
N GLN A 36 1.67 11.85 6.31
CA GLN A 36 2.19 12.25 5.00
C GLN A 36 3.71 12.37 5.12
N CYS A 37 4.41 11.35 4.64
CA CYS A 37 5.86 11.37 4.54
C CYS A 37 6.24 12.23 3.32
N VAL A 38 7.00 13.28 3.55
CA VAL A 38 7.54 14.15 2.47
C VAL A 38 8.70 13.47 1.72
N LYS A 39 9.22 12.37 2.27
CA LYS A 39 10.34 11.61 1.72
C LYS A 39 9.82 10.46 0.87
N ASP A 40 10.51 10.18 -0.24
CA ASP A 40 10.22 9.11 -1.21
C ASP A 40 10.43 7.68 -0.68
N ILE A 41 10.45 7.49 0.65
CA ILE A 41 10.74 6.22 1.33
C ILE A 41 9.80 5.10 0.88
N GLY A 42 8.56 5.43 0.51
CA GLY A 42 7.57 4.48 0.02
C GLY A 42 7.30 4.52 -1.50
N LYS A 43 8.03 5.33 -2.27
CA LYS A 43 7.68 5.69 -3.67
C LYS A 43 7.54 4.50 -4.62
N TYR A 44 8.31 3.44 -4.37
CA TYR A 44 8.28 2.20 -5.15
C TYR A 44 7.81 0.99 -4.34
N SER A 45 7.30 1.20 -3.12
CA SER A 45 6.82 0.12 -2.27
C SER A 45 5.30 0.04 -2.34
N PHE A 46 4.78 -1.18 -2.52
CA PHE A 46 3.35 -1.44 -2.43
C PHE A 46 2.99 -1.86 -1.01
N LEU A 47 1.88 -1.33 -0.48
CA LEU A 47 1.31 -1.82 0.76
C LEU A 47 0.88 -3.27 0.58
N HIS A 48 1.34 -4.14 1.49
CA HIS A 48 1.09 -5.57 1.49
C HIS A 48 -0.41 -5.94 1.41
N ARG A 49 -1.30 -5.05 1.84
CA ARG A 49 -2.75 -5.29 1.86
C ARG A 49 -3.50 -4.84 0.61
N THR A 50 -2.84 -4.22 -0.37
CA THR A 50 -3.60 -3.51 -1.41
C THR A 50 -3.86 -4.35 -2.64
N VAL A 51 -3.05 -5.38 -2.96
CA VAL A 51 -3.19 -6.18 -4.19
C VAL A 51 -3.27 -7.66 -3.81
N LYS A 52 -4.40 -8.32 -4.10
CA LYS A 52 -4.48 -9.79 -4.10
C LYS A 52 -3.78 -10.30 -5.37
N TRP A 53 -2.48 -10.56 -5.28
CA TRP A 53 -1.68 -11.01 -6.43
C TRP A 53 -2.27 -12.23 -7.13
N ASN A 54 -2.75 -13.21 -6.38
CA ASN A 54 -3.36 -14.42 -6.93
C ASN A 54 -4.75 -14.20 -7.57
N ALA A 55 -5.32 -13.01 -7.45
CA ALA A 55 -6.59 -12.65 -8.08
C ALA A 55 -6.40 -11.81 -9.36
N LEU A 56 -5.16 -11.41 -9.67
CA LEU A 56 -4.86 -10.68 -10.90
C LEU A 56 -4.92 -11.63 -12.10
N SER A 57 -5.38 -11.12 -13.23
CA SER A 57 -5.27 -11.85 -14.50
C SER A 57 -3.82 -11.86 -14.99
N ASP A 58 -3.48 -12.91 -15.75
CA ASP A 58 -2.16 -13.05 -16.38
C ASP A 58 -1.81 -11.83 -17.23
N GLU A 59 -2.81 -11.23 -17.89
CA GLU A 59 -2.66 -10.01 -18.66
C GLU A 59 -2.13 -8.81 -17.84
N VAL A 60 -2.59 -8.66 -16.60
CA VAL A 60 -2.13 -7.58 -15.71
C VAL A 60 -0.69 -7.88 -15.27
N VAL A 61 -0.39 -9.13 -14.92
CA VAL A 61 0.92 -9.53 -14.37
C VAL A 61 2.03 -9.50 -15.43
N THR A 62 1.71 -9.84 -16.68
CA THR A 62 2.66 -9.92 -17.81
C THR A 62 2.94 -8.57 -18.48
N ALA A 63 2.43 -7.46 -17.93
CA ALA A 63 2.61 -6.14 -18.51
C ALA A 63 4.10 -5.76 -18.69
N HIS A 64 4.46 -5.33 -19.89
CA HIS A 64 5.86 -5.03 -20.27
C HIS A 64 6.48 -3.79 -19.61
N SER A 65 5.67 -2.94 -18.96
CA SER A 65 6.16 -1.74 -18.28
C SER A 65 5.36 -1.46 -17.01
N VAL A 66 5.99 -0.78 -16.04
CA VAL A 66 5.32 -0.37 -14.79
C VAL A 66 4.12 0.54 -15.04
N HIS A 67 4.19 1.39 -16.08
CA HIS A 67 3.08 2.25 -16.45
C HIS A 67 1.89 1.44 -16.98
N ASN A 68 2.14 0.49 -17.89
CA ASN A 68 1.14 -0.42 -18.42
C ASN A 68 0.52 -1.30 -17.32
N PHE A 69 1.36 -1.82 -16.40
CA PHE A 69 0.91 -2.56 -15.24
C PHE A 69 -0.08 -1.75 -14.39
N LYS A 70 0.22 -0.47 -14.12
CA LYS A 70 -0.66 0.42 -13.36
C LYS A 70 -2.00 0.62 -14.05
N GLU A 71 -2.01 0.90 -15.35
CA GLU A 71 -3.23 1.12 -16.12
C GLU A 71 -4.13 -0.13 -16.12
N LYS A 72 -3.54 -1.30 -16.41
CA LYS A 72 -4.27 -2.58 -16.38
C LYS A 72 -4.79 -2.94 -15.00
N LEU A 73 -4.00 -2.69 -13.95
CA LEU A 73 -4.42 -2.91 -12.57
C LEU A 73 -5.58 -1.98 -12.18
N GLU A 74 -5.58 -0.74 -12.67
CA GLU A 74 -6.64 0.24 -12.40
C GLU A 74 -7.95 -0.17 -13.08
N LYS A 75 -7.90 -0.60 -14.36
CA LYS A 75 -9.04 -1.18 -15.07
C LYS A 75 -9.58 -2.43 -14.37
N TRP A 76 -8.70 -3.34 -13.93
CA TRP A 76 -9.11 -4.54 -13.18
C TRP A 76 -9.80 -4.22 -11.85
N ARG A 77 -9.39 -3.14 -11.15
CA ARG A 77 -9.96 -2.75 -9.85
C ARG A 77 -11.32 -2.06 -9.96
N TYR A 78 -11.50 -1.21 -10.97
CA TYR A 78 -12.61 -0.28 -11.03
C TYR A 78 -13.49 -0.44 -12.27
N GLY A 79 -13.13 -1.35 -13.19
CA GLY A 79 -13.72 -1.47 -14.52
C GLY A 79 -13.27 -0.35 -15.46
N ASP A 80 -13.72 -0.40 -16.72
CA ASP A 80 -13.58 0.72 -17.65
C ASP A 80 -14.45 1.89 -17.15
N ARG A 81 -13.80 2.89 -16.55
CA ARG A 81 -14.43 4.15 -16.12
C ARG A 81 -14.63 5.15 -17.25
N THR A 82 -14.80 4.68 -18.49
CA THR A 82 -15.28 5.53 -19.58
C THR A 82 -16.73 5.92 -19.30
N LEU A 83 -16.91 7.00 -18.53
CA LEU A 83 -18.08 7.86 -18.54
C LEU A 83 -17.94 8.88 -19.67
#